data_AF-X0YA90-F1
#
_entry.id   AF-X0YA90-F1
#
_cell.length_a   1.000
_cell.length_b   1.000
_cell.length_c   1.000
_cell.angle_alpha   90.00
_cell.angle_beta   90.00
_cell.angle_gamma   90.00
#
_symmetry.space_group_name_H-M   'P 1'
#
loop_
_entity.id
_entity.type
_entity.pdbx_description
1 polymer ?
#
loop_
_entity_poly.entity_id
_entity_poly.type
_entity_poly.pdbx_seq_one_letter_code
_entity_poly.pdbx_strand_id
1 'polypeptide(L)'
;MTLTSIVTNPRERTRFFRFAVVGIIGAVVDFGTFNLLTSFASLSAVLASIFSFIAAIINNFTWNRYWTYPDSRSKPLGRQLFQFSTVSILGLIIRTPIIAVLAPFFNRLFSELELLPIGFLTAEFLANNLALAIAVIVVMFWNFFFNRYWTYSDVE
;
A
#
# COMPACT_ATOMS: atom_id res chain seq x y z
N MET A 1 2.11 -12.96 17.09
CA MET A 1 2.38 -11.52 16.95
C MET A 1 1.06 -10.80 16.78
N THR A 2 0.44 -10.49 17.91
CA THR A 2 -0.81 -9.73 17.98
C THR A 2 -0.51 -8.24 17.84
N LEU A 3 -1.50 -7.40 17.54
CA LEU A 3 -1.37 -5.93 17.56
C LEU A 3 -0.61 -5.42 18.81
N THR A 4 -0.76 -6.12 19.93
CA THR A 4 -0.04 -5.89 21.20
C THR A 4 1.48 -5.85 21.06
N SER A 5 2.09 -6.68 20.21
CA SER A 5 3.56 -6.70 20.08
C SER A 5 4.13 -5.50 19.35
N ILE A 6 3.35 -4.84 18.48
CA ILE A 6 3.77 -3.56 17.86
C ILE A 6 3.86 -2.48 18.95
N VAL A 7 2.96 -2.52 19.93
CA VAL A 7 2.92 -1.54 21.03
C VAL A 7 4.00 -1.85 22.07
N THR A 8 4.23 -3.13 22.39
CA THR A 8 5.13 -3.52 23.48
C THR A 8 6.59 -3.72 23.05
N ASN A 9 6.87 -4.07 21.79
CA ASN A 9 8.24 -4.31 21.32
C ASN A 9 8.77 -3.15 20.47
N PRO A 10 9.77 -2.38 20.96
CA PRO A 10 10.29 -1.20 20.25
C PRO A 10 10.98 -1.53 18.93
N ARG A 11 11.56 -2.72 18.77
CA ARG A 11 12.19 -3.15 17.51
C ARG A 11 11.14 -3.33 16.41
N GLU A 12 10.03 -3.96 16.76
CA GLU A 12 8.94 -4.25 15.82
C GLU A 12 8.16 -3.00 15.44
N ARG A 13 7.98 -2.07 16.40
CA ARG A 13 7.48 -0.72 16.10
C ARG A 13 8.37 0.01 15.08
N THR A 14 9.69 -0.08 15.25
CA THR A 14 10.64 0.54 14.31
C THR A 14 10.55 -0.09 12.92
N ARG A 15 10.43 -1.43 12.84
CA ARG A 15 10.21 -2.15 11.58
C ARG A 15 8.89 -1.73 10.92
N PHE A 16 7.82 -1.58 11.69
CA PHE A 16 6.53 -1.09 11.19
C PHE A 16 6.64 0.31 10.60
N PHE A 17 7.27 1.26 11.29
CA PHE A 17 7.43 2.62 10.76
C PHE A 17 8.33 2.65 9.51
N ARG A 18 9.42 1.89 9.49
CA ARG A 18 10.24 1.76 8.27
C ARG A 18 9.43 1.16 7.12
N PHE A 19 8.66 0.12 7.38
CA PHE A 19 7.77 -0.48 6.38
C PHE A 19 6.74 0.51 5.85
N ALA A 20 6.12 1.31 6.72
CA ALA A 20 5.18 2.35 6.34
C ALA A 20 5.85 3.44 5.48
N VAL A 21 7.04 3.90 5.86
CA VAL A 21 7.83 4.88 5.07
C VAL A 21 8.16 4.32 3.70
N VAL A 22 8.64 3.07 3.62
CA VAL A 22 8.90 2.40 2.34
C VAL A 22 7.63 2.31 1.51
N GLY A 23 6.50 1.94 2.11
CA GLY A 23 5.20 1.89 1.44
C GLY A 23 4.77 3.24 0.84
N ILE A 24 4.99 4.34 1.56
CA ILE A 24 4.74 5.70 1.07
C ILE A 24 5.65 6.02 -0.13
N ILE A 25 6.94 5.71 -0.04
CA ILE A 25 7.89 5.90 -1.15
C ILE A 25 7.42 5.09 -2.37
N GLY A 26 7.01 3.83 -2.18
CA GLY A 26 6.46 3.00 -3.24
C GLY A 26 5.22 3.59 -3.89
N ALA A 27 4.31 4.18 -3.11
CA ALA A 27 3.15 4.86 -3.66
C ALA A 27 3.57 6.07 -4.51
N VAL A 28 4.53 6.87 -4.05
CA VAL A 28 5.08 7.99 -4.85
C VAL A 28 5.71 7.48 -6.15
N VAL A 29 6.44 6.36 -6.11
CA VAL A 29 7.00 5.72 -7.31
C VAL A 29 5.90 5.25 -8.25
N ASP A 30 4.86 4.60 -7.73
CA ASP A 30 3.70 4.14 -8.51
C ASP A 30 3.03 5.30 -9.25
N PHE A 31 2.61 6.32 -8.50
CA PHE A 31 1.96 7.50 -9.07
C PHE A 31 2.89 8.24 -10.04
N GLY A 32 4.17 8.42 -9.70
CA GLY A 32 5.14 9.08 -10.56
C GLY A 32 5.35 8.33 -11.87
N THR A 33 5.61 7.03 -11.81
CA THR A 33 5.80 6.18 -13.00
C THR A 33 4.53 6.11 -13.85
N PHE A 34 3.35 5.99 -13.24
CA PHE A 34 2.08 5.99 -13.96
C PHE A 34 1.94 7.27 -14.80
N ASN A 35 2.08 8.44 -14.17
CA ASN A 35 1.95 9.73 -14.86
C ASN A 35 3.01 9.91 -15.94
N LEU A 36 4.26 9.48 -15.70
CA LEU A 36 5.30 9.55 -16.71
C LEU A 36 4.96 8.70 -17.95
N LEU A 37 4.49 7.47 -17.74
CA LEU A 37 4.15 6.56 -18.84
C LEU A 37 2.90 7.01 -19.61
N THR A 38 1.89 7.55 -18.93
CA THR A 38 0.68 8.05 -19.61
C THR A 38 0.92 9.36 -20.34
N SER A 39 1.73 10.27 -19.78
CA SER A 39 1.92 11.61 -20.34
C SER A 39 3.04 11.70 -21.37
N PHE A 40 4.14 10.98 -21.20
CA PHE A 40 5.31 11.10 -22.10
C PHE A 40 5.43 9.96 -23.10
N ALA A 41 4.97 8.76 -22.74
CA ALA A 41 5.10 7.58 -23.59
C ALA A 41 3.77 7.20 -24.27
N SER A 42 2.69 7.96 -24.02
CA SER A 42 1.34 7.75 -24.59
C SER A 42 0.84 6.31 -24.45
N LEU A 43 1.27 5.60 -23.41
CA LEU A 43 0.77 4.26 -23.12
C LEU A 43 -0.69 4.33 -22.66
N SER A 44 -1.45 3.27 -22.93
CA SER A 44 -2.77 3.12 -22.36
C SER A 44 -2.70 3.10 -20.83
N ALA A 45 -3.70 3.68 -20.17
CA ALA A 45 -3.76 3.74 -18.71
C ALA A 45 -3.64 2.35 -18.05
N VAL A 46 -4.15 1.31 -18.72
CA VAL A 46 -4.04 -0.08 -18.24
C VAL A 46 -2.58 -0.54 -18.24
N LEU A 47 -1.85 -0.38 -19.35
CA LEU A 47 -0.44 -0.78 -19.42
C LEU A 47 0.43 0.06 -18.48
N ALA A 48 0.21 1.37 -18.43
CA ALA A 48 0.90 2.26 -17.51
C ALA A 48 0.68 1.84 -16.05
N SER A 49 -0.54 1.45 -15.67
CA SER A 49 -0.87 0.94 -14.33
C SER A 49 -0.15 -0.36 -14.00
N ILE A 50 -0.03 -1.29 -14.96
CA ILE A 50 0.69 -2.55 -14.74
C ILE A 50 2.19 -2.28 -14.50
N PHE A 51 2.84 -1.48 -15.35
CA PHE A 51 4.27 -1.20 -15.24
C PHE A 51 4.62 -0.37 -13.99
N SER A 52 3.81 0.63 -13.66
CA SER A 52 3.98 1.43 -12.44
C SER A 52 3.83 0.58 -11.19
N PHE A 53 2.82 -0.30 -11.15
CA PHE A 53 2.62 -1.19 -10.01
C PHE A 53 3.78 -2.17 -9.81
N ILE A 54 4.34 -2.72 -10.91
CA ILE A 54 5.53 -3.57 -10.86
C ILE A 54 6.74 -2.78 -10.34
N ALA A 55 6.96 -1.55 -10.83
CA ALA A 55 8.04 -0.69 -10.35
C ALA A 55 7.91 -0.39 -8.85
N ALA A 56 6.69 -0.12 -8.37
CA ALA A 56 6.41 0.11 -6.96
C ALA A 56 6.69 -1.13 -6.09
N ILE A 57 6.30 -2.33 -6.55
CA ILE A 57 6.62 -3.60 -5.86
C ILE A 57 8.13 -3.79 -5.75
N ILE A 58 8.88 -3.60 -6.85
CA ILE A 58 10.32 -3.78 -6.87
C ILE A 58 11.00 -2.77 -5.93
N ASN A 59 10.59 -1.50 -5.98
CA ASN A 59 11.09 -0.47 -5.07
C ASN A 59 10.83 -0.84 -3.61
N ASN A 60 9.59 -1.20 -3.28
CA ASN A 60 9.20 -1.55 -1.91
C ASN A 60 9.92 -2.79 -1.40
N PHE A 61 10.07 -3.82 -2.24
CA PHE A 61 10.82 -5.02 -1.89
C PHE A 61 12.29 -4.69 -1.61
N THR A 62 12.90 -3.89 -2.47
CA THR A 62 14.31 -3.49 -2.37
C THR A 62 14.56 -2.79 -1.04
N TRP A 63 13.80 -1.72 -0.75
CA TRP A 63 13.96 -1.00 0.50
C TRP A 63 13.61 -1.85 1.73
N ASN A 64 12.59 -2.71 1.66
CA ASN A 64 12.28 -3.59 2.78
C ASN A 64 13.37 -4.63 3.03
N ARG A 65 14.01 -5.18 1.98
CA ARG A 65 15.10 -6.14 2.13
C ARG A 65 16.40 -5.49 2.63
N TYR A 66 16.74 -4.28 2.18
CA TYR A 66 18.00 -3.64 2.54
C TYR A 66 17.94 -2.77 3.81
N TRP A 67 16.77 -2.22 4.16
CA TRP A 67 16.64 -1.25 5.25
C TRP A 67 15.68 -1.70 6.37
N THR A 68 14.52 -2.25 6.03
CA THR A 68 13.54 -2.71 7.04
C THR A 68 13.98 -4.03 7.68
N TYR A 69 14.42 -4.99 6.87
CA TYR A 69 14.80 -6.35 7.24
C TYR A 69 16.17 -6.77 6.67
N PRO A 70 17.26 -6.05 6.98
CA PRO A 70 18.60 -6.34 6.47
C PRO A 70 19.08 -7.75 6.83
N ASP A 71 18.56 -8.33 7.91
CA ASP A 71 18.93 -9.66 8.41
C ASP A 71 18.31 -10.80 7.58
N SER A 72 17.27 -10.51 6.79
CA SER A 72 16.59 -11.49 5.94
C SER A 72 17.37 -11.87 4.66
N ARG A 73 18.60 -11.38 4.50
CA ARG A 73 19.41 -11.57 3.29
C ARG A 73 19.86 -13.01 3.06
N SER A 74 19.79 -13.85 4.10
CA SER A 74 20.12 -15.28 4.04
C SER A 74 19.19 -16.08 3.10
N LYS A 75 17.94 -15.64 2.90
CA LYS A 75 17.02 -16.26 1.95
C LYS A 75 17.29 -15.86 0.50
N PRO A 76 17.03 -16.77 -0.47
CA PRO A 76 17.13 -16.47 -1.90
C PRO A 76 16.26 -15.28 -2.32
N LEU A 77 16.83 -14.36 -3.11
CA LEU A 77 16.17 -13.14 -3.59
C LEU A 77 14.84 -13.44 -4.30
N GLY A 78 14.85 -14.38 -5.26
CA GLY A 78 13.67 -14.71 -6.06
C GLY A 78 12.50 -15.24 -5.24
N ARG A 79 12.78 -16.05 -4.21
CA ARG A 79 11.73 -16.57 -3.31
C ARG A 79 11.08 -15.46 -2.50
N GLN A 80 11.88 -14.56 -1.92
CA GLN A 80 11.32 -13.44 -1.16
C GLN A 80 10.57 -12.44 -2.04
N LEU A 81 11.10 -12.14 -3.24
CA LEU A 81 10.41 -11.26 -4.19
C LEU A 81 9.07 -11.85 -4.59
N PHE A 82 9.00 -13.16 -4.84
CA PHE A 82 7.74 -13.84 -5.14
C PHE A 82 6.76 -13.72 -3.97
N GLN A 83 7.19 -14.07 -2.74
CA GLN A 83 6.34 -13.95 -1.54
C GLN A 83 5.84 -12.52 -1.34
N PHE A 84 6.73 -11.52 -1.44
CA PHE A 84 6.38 -10.11 -1.29
C PHE A 84 5.39 -9.64 -2.36
N SER A 85 5.62 -10.03 -3.61
CA SER A 85 4.73 -9.73 -4.74
C SER A 85 3.36 -10.36 -4.52
N THR A 86 3.30 -11.63 -4.10
CA THR A 86 2.04 -12.33 -3.80
C THR A 86 1.26 -11.61 -2.71
N VAL A 87 1.91 -11.26 -1.59
CA VAL A 87 1.25 -10.53 -0.50
C VAL A 87 0.74 -9.17 -0.97
N SER A 88 1.52 -8.45 -1.79
CA SER A 88 1.15 -7.14 -2.33
C SER A 88 -0.05 -7.21 -3.29
N ILE A 89 -0.09 -8.21 -4.17
CA ILE A 89 -1.21 -8.45 -5.08
C ILE A 89 -2.48 -8.83 -4.30
N LEU A 90 -2.36 -9.69 -3.28
CA LEU A 90 -3.49 -10.00 -2.40
C LEU A 90 -3.97 -8.76 -1.63
N GLY A 91 -3.04 -7.90 -1.21
CA GLY A 91 -3.35 -6.60 -0.62
C GLY A 91 -4.16 -5.71 -1.58
N LEU A 92 -3.85 -5.71 -2.88
CA LEU A 92 -4.63 -4.99 -3.88
C LEU A 92 -6.04 -5.58 -4.03
N ILE A 93 -6.16 -6.91 -4.02
CA ILE A 93 -7.46 -7.60 -4.07
C ILE A 93 -8.31 -7.26 -2.84
N ILE A 94 -7.70 -7.06 -1.67
CA ILE A 94 -8.39 -6.60 -0.45
C ILE A 94 -8.79 -5.11 -0.55
N ARG A 95 -7.92 -4.27 -1.14
CA ARG A 95 -8.15 -2.83 -1.30
C ARG A 95 -9.41 -2.54 -2.11
N THR A 96 -9.57 -3.20 -3.25
CA THR A 96 -10.62 -2.93 -4.24
C THR A 96 -12.05 -3.02 -3.67
N PRO A 97 -12.47 -4.11 -3.01
CA PRO A 97 -13.81 -4.20 -2.44
C PRO A 97 -14.04 -3.23 -1.29
N ILE A 98 -13.01 -2.92 -0.48
CA ILE A 98 -13.12 -1.90 0.58
C ILE A 98 -13.51 -0.55 -0.04
N ILE A 99 -12.81 -0.13 -1.09
CA ILE A 99 -13.12 1.14 -1.78
C ILE A 99 -14.50 1.05 -2.43
N ALA A 100 -14.82 -0.04 -3.12
CA ALA A 100 -16.08 -0.22 -3.83
C ALA A 100 -17.31 -0.16 -2.90
N VAL A 101 -17.17 -0.54 -1.63
CA VAL A 101 -18.24 -0.48 -0.62
C VAL A 101 -18.23 0.86 0.12
N LEU A 102 -17.07 1.32 0.60
CA LEU A 102 -16.99 2.49 1.47
C LEU A 102 -17.18 3.81 0.71
N ALA A 103 -16.68 3.93 -0.52
CA ALA A 103 -16.82 5.19 -1.26
C ALA A 103 -18.29 5.54 -1.56
N PRO A 104 -19.14 4.63 -2.07
CA PRO A 104 -20.57 4.92 -2.24
C PRO A 104 -21.31 5.12 -0.91
N PHE A 105 -20.89 4.44 0.16
CA PHE A 105 -21.47 4.63 1.50
C PHE A 105 -21.22 6.04 2.03
N PHE A 106 -19.96 6.48 2.03
CA PHE A 106 -19.60 7.83 2.49
C PHE A 106 -20.18 8.92 1.58
N ASN A 107 -20.24 8.68 0.27
CA ASN A 107 -20.83 9.66 -0.65
C ASN A 107 -22.30 9.93 -0.32
N ARG A 108 -23.08 8.87 -0.02
CA ARG A 108 -24.46 9.01 0.45
C ARG A 108 -24.54 9.77 1.77
N LEU A 109 -23.76 9.34 2.77
CA LEU A 109 -23.72 10.00 4.08
C LEU A 109 -23.38 11.50 3.98
N PHE A 110 -22.38 11.86 3.18
CA PHE A 110 -21.94 13.25 3.02
C PHE A 110 -22.92 14.09 2.20
N SER A 111 -23.63 13.49 1.25
CA SER A 111 -24.70 14.16 0.52
C SER A 111 -25.92 14.46 1.41
N GLU A 112 -26.24 13.57 2.35
CA GLU A 112 -27.34 13.77 3.32
C GLU A 112 -27.01 14.84 4.37
N LEU A 113 -25.73 15.01 4.70
CA LEU A 113 -25.26 16.04 5.63
C LEU A 113 -25.18 17.44 5.03
N GLU A 114 -25.65 17.63 3.79
CA GLU A 114 -25.58 18.89 3.03
C GLU A 114 -24.19 19.55 3.09
N LEU A 115 -23.13 18.74 3.03
CA LEU A 115 -21.76 19.25 2.98
C LEU A 115 -21.59 20.04 1.67
N LEU A 116 -21.77 21.35 1.77
CA LEU A 116 -21.68 22.27 0.63
C LEU A 116 -20.31 22.12 -0.04
N PRO A 117 -20.26 21.91 -1.37
CA PRO A 117 -18.99 21.86 -2.07
C PRO A 117 -18.29 23.22 -2.00
N ILE A 118 -17.16 23.28 -1.29
CA ILE A 118 -16.30 24.47 -1.25
C ILE A 118 -15.18 24.25 -2.27
N GLY A 119 -15.38 24.76 -3.49
CA GLY A 119 -14.42 24.59 -4.59
C GLY A 119 -14.21 23.12 -4.97
N PHE A 120 -13.00 22.59 -4.75
CA PHE A 120 -12.64 21.21 -5.05
C PHE A 120 -13.11 20.19 -4.00
N LEU A 121 -13.58 20.64 -2.82
CA LEU A 121 -14.04 19.77 -1.74
C LEU A 121 -15.48 19.35 -1.97
N THR A 122 -15.71 18.37 -2.85
CA THR A 122 -17.03 17.77 -3.07
C THR A 122 -17.27 16.59 -2.12
N ALA A 123 -18.55 16.24 -1.87
CA ALA A 123 -18.91 15.03 -1.12
C ALA A 123 -18.27 13.76 -1.72
N GLU A 124 -18.23 13.67 -3.05
CA GLU A 124 -17.58 12.59 -3.78
C GLU A 124 -16.07 12.57 -3.53
N PHE A 125 -15.41 13.73 -3.59
CA PHE A 125 -13.98 13.83 -3.31
C PHE A 125 -13.67 13.37 -1.88
N LEU A 126 -14.43 13.85 -0.89
CA LEU A 126 -14.22 13.49 0.51
C LEU A 126 -14.47 11.99 0.75
N ALA A 127 -15.53 11.43 0.15
CA ALA A 127 -15.88 10.02 0.25
C ALA A 127 -14.80 9.11 -0.37
N ASN A 128 -14.34 9.44 -1.57
CA ASN A 128 -13.30 8.68 -2.26
C ASN A 128 -11.97 8.70 -1.48
N ASN A 129 -11.56 9.87 -0.98
CA ASN A 129 -10.32 9.99 -0.20
C ASN A 129 -10.41 9.28 1.16
N LEU A 130 -11.55 9.36 1.85
CA LEU A 130 -11.74 8.67 3.13
C LEU A 130 -11.76 7.15 2.95
N ALA A 131 -12.50 6.65 1.96
CA ALA A 131 -12.50 5.23 1.60
C ALA A 131 -11.11 4.73 1.23
N LEU A 132 -10.37 5.52 0.43
CA LEU A 132 -8.99 5.23 0.07
C LEU A 132 -8.07 5.20 1.30
N ALA A 133 -8.18 6.16 2.21
CA ALA A 133 -7.36 6.21 3.43
C ALA A 133 -7.59 4.97 4.31
N ILE A 134 -8.85 4.59 4.53
CA ILE A 134 -9.20 3.38 5.30
C ILE A 134 -8.64 2.13 4.60
N ALA A 135 -8.82 2.00 3.29
CA ALA A 135 -8.32 0.87 2.52
C ALA A 135 -6.79 0.78 2.59
N VAL A 136 -6.07 1.90 2.47
CA VAL A 136 -4.60 1.93 2.59
C VAL A 136 -4.14 1.49 3.96
N ILE A 137 -4.81 1.93 5.05
CA ILE A 137 -4.47 1.51 6.40
C ILE A 137 -4.66 -0.01 6.58
N VAL A 138 -5.80 -0.56 6.15
CA VAL A 138 -6.07 -2.00 6.23
C VAL A 138 -5.03 -2.80 5.45
N VAL A 139 -4.74 -2.38 4.20
CA VAL A 139 -3.78 -3.04 3.33
C VAL A 139 -2.35 -2.91 3.85
N MET A 140 -2.01 -1.79 4.50
CA MET A 140 -0.72 -1.61 5.16
C MET A 140 -0.53 -2.63 6.28
N PHE A 141 -1.54 -2.83 7.14
CA PHE A 141 -1.48 -3.86 8.18
C PHE A 141 -1.38 -5.26 7.59
N TRP A 142 -2.20 -5.58 6.58
CA TRP A 142 -2.12 -6.83 5.83
C TRP A 142 -0.70 -7.09 5.32
N ASN A 143 -0.15 -6.12 4.57
CA ASN A 143 1.16 -6.21 3.97
C ASN A 143 2.26 -6.36 5.03
N PHE A 144 2.20 -5.59 6.12
CA PHE A 144 3.19 -5.67 7.18
C PHE A 144 3.18 -7.04 7.86
N PHE A 145 2.02 -7.50 8.34
CA PHE A 145 1.94 -8.75 9.08
C PHE A 145 2.28 -9.95 8.20
N PHE A 146 1.67 -10.07 7.01
CA PHE A 146 1.94 -11.22 6.14
C PHE A 146 3.40 -11.26 5.68
N ASN A 147 4.00 -10.12 5.32
CA ASN A 147 5.42 -10.12 4.97
C ASN A 147 6.31 -10.40 6.18
N ARG A 148 5.99 -9.90 7.37
CA ARG A 148 6.75 -10.20 8.59
C ARG A 148 6.73 -11.70 8.90
N TYR A 149 5.58 -12.36 8.75
CA TYR A 149 5.39 -13.76 9.08
C TYR A 149 5.85 -14.75 8.01
N TRP A 150 5.72 -14.39 6.74
CA TRP A 150 5.97 -15.32 5.65
C TRP A 150 7.24 -14.97 4.88
N THR A 151 7.37 -13.74 4.40
CA THR A 151 8.52 -13.28 3.62
C THR A 151 9.78 -13.21 4.48
N TYR A 152 9.67 -12.58 5.65
CA TYR A 152 10.75 -12.27 6.59
C TYR A 152 10.68 -13.11 7.87
N SER A 153 10.13 -14.32 7.77
CA SER A 153 9.93 -15.27 8.88
C SER A 153 11.21 -15.67 9.62
N ASP A 154 12.36 -15.44 8.99
CA ASP A 154 13.72 -15.79 9.41
C ASP A 154 14.37 -14.70 10.26
N VAL A 155 13.73 -13.55 10.41
CA VAL A 155 14.25 -12.42 11.17
C VAL A 155 13.71 -12.48 12.60
N GLU A 156 14.63 -12.54 13.57
CA GLU A 156 14.35 -12.44 15.01
C GLU A 156 13.86 -11.03 15.41
#